data_AF-A0A966W3L9-F1
#
_entry.id   AF-A0A966W3L9-F1
#
_cell.length_a   1.000
_cell.length_b   1.000
_cell.length_c   1.000
_cell.angle_alpha   90.00
_cell.angle_beta   90.00
_cell.angle_gamma   90.00
#
_symmetry.space_group_name_H-M   'P 1'
#
loop_
_entity.id
_entity.type
_entity.pdbx_description
1 polymer ?
#
loop_
_entity_poly.entity_id
_entity_poly.type
_entity_poly.pdbx_seq_one_letter_code
_entity_poly.pdbx_strand_id
1 'polypeptide(L)'
;MAYETIPEDISEFILQHIDSIAELEGLLIFHLDPQKNWTAEALAGELYIDKSQAETLLRRLVERGFITERTTTVTTYQYQHVSENLTSTVTRVADIYRQFLVPITHLIHSKPKSKVQQFADAFKIRKD
;
A
#
# COMPACT_ATOMS: atom_id res chain seq x y z
N MET A 1 15.28 -27.31 -1.82
CA MET A 1 14.74 -26.02 -1.36
C MET A 1 13.74 -25.59 -2.42
N ALA A 2 12.44 -25.83 -2.22
CA ALA A 2 11.45 -25.29 -3.13
C ALA A 2 11.43 -23.77 -2.90
N TYR A 3 11.90 -22.98 -3.86
CA TYR A 3 11.62 -21.56 -3.84
C TYR A 3 10.12 -21.46 -4.03
N GLU A 4 9.43 -21.18 -2.93
CA GLU A 4 8.00 -21.00 -2.93
C GLU A 4 7.75 -19.69 -3.68
N THR A 5 7.47 -19.83 -4.97
CA THR A 5 7.43 -18.73 -5.91
C THR A 5 6.13 -17.97 -5.74
N ILE A 6 6.24 -16.64 -5.64
CA ILE A 6 5.07 -15.75 -5.70
C ILE A 6 4.37 -16.02 -7.05
N PRO A 7 3.04 -16.27 -7.08
CA PRO A 7 2.30 -16.39 -8.32
C PRO A 7 2.49 -15.18 -9.24
N GLU A 8 2.58 -15.42 -10.55
CA GLU A 8 2.90 -14.37 -11.54
C GLU A 8 1.91 -13.21 -11.48
N ASP A 9 0.61 -13.50 -11.44
CA ASP A 9 -0.46 -12.51 -11.34
C ASP A 9 -0.36 -11.63 -10.09
N ILE A 10 0.06 -12.20 -8.95
CA ILE A 10 0.29 -11.45 -7.71
C ILE A 10 1.54 -10.58 -7.82
N SER A 11 2.61 -11.12 -8.41
CA SER A 11 3.84 -10.36 -8.62
C SER A 11 3.62 -9.19 -9.58
N GLU A 12 2.87 -9.39 -10.67
CA GLU A 12 2.50 -8.36 -11.62
C GLU A 12 1.63 -7.29 -10.96
N PHE A 13 0.63 -7.69 -10.17
CA PHE A 13 -0.22 -6.75 -9.44
C PHE A 13 0.63 -5.86 -8.51
N ILE A 14 1.50 -6.46 -7.69
CA ILE A 14 2.40 -5.71 -6.80
C ILE A 14 3.32 -4.79 -7.61
N LEU A 15 3.91 -5.30 -8.69
CA LEU A 15 4.81 -4.52 -9.54
C LEU A 15 4.10 -3.39 -10.32
N GLN A 16 2.81 -3.50 -10.60
CA GLN A 16 2.07 -2.44 -11.27
C GLN A 16 1.53 -1.40 -10.27
N HIS A 17 1.07 -1.86 -9.10
CA HIS A 17 0.23 -1.06 -8.23
C HIS A 17 0.88 -0.59 -6.92
N ILE A 18 2.00 -1.18 -6.51
CA ILE A 18 2.59 -0.96 -5.17
C ILE A 18 4.06 -0.59 -5.29
N ASP A 19 4.45 0.57 -4.76
CA ASP A 19 5.84 1.06 -4.83
C ASP A 19 6.60 0.98 -3.51
N SER A 20 5.92 0.64 -2.41
CA SER A 20 6.54 0.49 -1.09
C SER A 20 5.75 -0.47 -0.22
N ILE A 21 6.42 -1.01 0.82
CA ILE A 21 5.77 -1.85 1.83
C ILE A 21 4.67 -1.07 2.55
N ALA A 22 4.91 0.20 2.87
CA ALA A 22 3.90 1.05 3.51
C ALA A 22 2.63 1.17 2.65
N GLU A 23 2.77 1.32 1.32
CA GLU A 23 1.63 1.38 0.39
C GLU A 23 0.86 0.05 0.34
N LEU A 24 1.57 -1.09 0.37
CA LEU A 24 0.93 -2.41 0.48
C LEU A 24 0.14 -2.55 1.78
N GLU A 25 0.78 -2.29 2.92
CA GLU A 25 0.15 -2.37 4.24
C GLU A 25 -1.05 -1.41 4.34
N GLY A 26 -0.89 -0.19 3.84
CA GLY A 26 -1.99 0.78 3.76
C GLY A 26 -3.19 0.21 3.00
N LEU A 27 -2.97 -0.34 1.79
CA LEU A 27 -4.03 -0.99 1.01
C LEU A 27 -4.68 -2.14 1.77
N LEU A 28 -3.89 -3.00 2.43
CA LEU A 28 -4.38 -4.15 3.17
C LEU A 28 -5.20 -3.75 4.41
N ILE A 29 -4.84 -2.66 5.09
CA ILE A 29 -5.62 -2.08 6.20
C ILE A 29 -7.01 -1.66 5.73
N PHE A 30 -7.10 -0.96 4.58
CA PHE A 30 -8.39 -0.58 3.99
C PHE A 30 -9.21 -1.81 3.57
N HIS A 31 -8.55 -2.82 3.00
CA HIS A 31 -9.22 -4.05 2.58
C HIS A 31 -9.77 -4.86 3.76
N LEU A 32 -9.10 -4.84 4.92
CA LEU A 32 -9.50 -5.60 6.10
C LEU A 32 -10.83 -5.10 6.71
N ASP A 33 -11.05 -3.79 6.69
CA ASP A 33 -12.31 -3.19 7.12
C ASP A 33 -12.80 -2.14 6.10
N PRO A 34 -13.47 -2.59 5.03
CA PRO A 34 -13.85 -1.71 3.93
C PRO A 34 -14.88 -0.65 4.29
N GLN A 35 -15.60 -0.82 5.40
CA GLN A 35 -16.61 0.14 5.86
C GLN A 35 -16.01 1.24 6.74
N LYS A 36 -14.84 1.00 7.32
CA LYS A 36 -14.16 1.99 8.16
C LYS A 36 -13.64 3.17 7.35
N ASN A 37 -13.89 4.36 7.89
CA ASN A 37 -13.31 5.61 7.39
C ASN A 37 -11.99 5.87 8.13
N TRP A 38 -10.95 6.20 7.38
CA TRP A 38 -9.62 6.52 7.90
C TRP A 38 -9.27 7.98 7.67
N THR A 39 -8.55 8.59 8.60
CA THR A 39 -7.85 9.87 8.35
C THR A 39 -6.37 9.60 8.07
N ALA A 40 -5.68 10.60 7.52
CA ALA A 40 -4.24 10.51 7.34
C ALA A 40 -3.49 10.31 8.66
N GLU A 41 -3.94 10.96 9.75
CA GLU A 41 -3.38 10.80 11.09
C GLU A 41 -3.54 9.38 11.62
N ALA A 42 -4.73 8.80 11.49
CA ALA A 42 -5.00 7.45 11.97
C ALA A 42 -4.14 6.42 11.21
N LEU A 43 -4.06 6.56 9.89
CA LEU A 43 -3.24 5.67 9.07
C LEU A 43 -1.73 5.82 9.38
N ALA A 44 -1.26 7.05 9.58
CA ALA A 44 0.12 7.33 9.95
C ALA A 44 0.51 6.63 11.27
N GLY A 45 -0.39 6.63 12.26
CA GLY A 45 -0.21 5.92 13.52
C GLY A 45 -0.10 4.40 13.36
N GLU A 46 -0.98 3.79 12.56
CA GLU A 46 -0.94 2.34 12.30
C GLU A 46 0.32 1.90 11.55
N LEU A 47 0.76 2.71 10.57
CA LEU A 47 1.93 2.41 9.75
C LEU A 47 3.24 2.86 10.41
N TYR A 48 3.19 3.55 11.56
CA TYR A 48 4.34 4.16 12.23
C TYR A 48 5.17 5.07 11.30
N ILE A 49 4.49 5.90 10.51
CA ILE A 49 5.10 6.88 9.59
C ILE A 49 4.62 8.29 9.90
N ASP A 50 5.28 9.31 9.34
CA ASP A 50 4.79 10.68 9.47
C ASP A 50 3.49 10.89 8.68
N LYS A 51 2.64 11.79 9.18
CA LYS A 51 1.39 12.19 8.52
C LYS A 51 1.57 12.56 7.04
N SER A 52 2.60 13.32 6.69
CA SER A 52 2.86 13.73 5.29
C SER A 52 3.18 12.55 4.36
N GLN A 53 3.79 11.49 4.91
CA GLN A 53 4.03 10.25 4.18
C GLN A 53 2.72 9.48 3.97
N ALA A 54 1.88 9.40 5.00
CA ALA A 54 0.55 8.81 4.90
C ALA A 54 -0.33 9.55 3.88
N GLU A 55 -0.33 10.89 3.86
CA GLU A 55 -1.04 11.69 2.86
C GLU A 55 -0.57 11.40 1.43
N THR A 56 0.74 11.25 1.24
CA THR A 56 1.32 10.92 -0.08
C THR A 56 0.88 9.53 -0.54
N LEU A 57 0.90 8.56 0.36
CA LEU A 57 0.42 7.20 0.12
C LEU A 57 -1.07 7.19 -0.21
N LEU A 58 -1.89 7.86 0.59
CA LEU A 58 -3.34 7.96 0.39
C LEU A 58 -3.69 8.55 -0.97
N ARG A 59 -3.01 9.63 -1.36
CA ARG A 59 -3.18 10.23 -2.68
C ARG A 59 -2.93 9.23 -3.81
N ARG A 60 -1.86 8.44 -3.73
CA ARG A 60 -1.56 7.39 -4.74
C ARG A 60 -2.64 6.31 -4.77
N LEU A 61 -3.09 5.86 -3.61
CA LEU A 61 -4.16 4.86 -3.54
C LEU A 61 -5.48 5.39 -4.12
N VAL A 62 -5.79 6.67 -3.93
CA VAL A 62 -6.93 7.35 -4.58
C VAL A 62 -6.73 7.43 -6.08
N GLU A 63 -5.56 7.90 -6.56
CA GLU A 63 -5.24 8.01 -8.00
C GLU A 63 -5.33 6.66 -8.72
N ARG A 64 -4.96 5.57 -8.03
CA ARG A 64 -5.06 4.19 -8.54
C ARG A 64 -6.46 3.58 -8.41
N GLY A 65 -7.41 4.27 -7.77
CA GLY A 65 -8.80 3.82 -7.60
C GLY A 65 -9.01 2.72 -6.56
N PHE A 66 -8.07 2.53 -5.62
CA PHE A 66 -8.21 1.55 -4.55
C PHE A 66 -9.07 2.06 -3.39
N ILE A 67 -9.03 3.37 -3.14
CA ILE A 67 -9.77 4.02 -2.07
C ILE A 67 -10.43 5.28 -2.60
N THR A 68 -11.49 5.70 -1.93
CA THR A 68 -12.16 6.97 -2.20
C THR A 68 -11.84 7.98 -1.11
N GLU A 69 -11.60 9.22 -1.51
CA GLU A 69 -11.49 10.37 -0.61
C GLU A 69 -12.85 11.04 -0.48
N ARG A 70 -13.22 11.41 0.75
CA ARG A 70 -14.42 12.20 1.07
C ARG A 70 -14.03 13.33 2.01
N THR A 71 -14.25 14.56 1.54
CA THR A 71 -13.99 15.77 2.32
C THR A 71 -15.32 16.37 2.75
N THR A 72 -15.55 16.37 4.07
CA THR A 72 -16.67 17.08 4.69
C THR A 72 -16.11 18.20 5.57
N THR A 73 -16.03 17.98 6.89
CA THR A 73 -15.27 18.83 7.83
C THR A 73 -13.85 18.33 7.99
N VAL A 74 -13.64 17.02 7.86
CA VAL A 74 -12.35 16.34 7.87
C VAL A 74 -12.26 15.47 6.62
N THR A 75 -11.07 15.37 6.03
CA THR A 75 -10.81 14.46 4.92
C THR A 75 -10.70 13.04 5.44
N THR A 76 -11.52 12.16 4.86
CA THR A 76 -11.57 10.74 5.21
C THR A 76 -11.42 9.88 3.97
N TYR A 77 -10.92 8.66 4.18
CA TYR A 77 -10.64 7.70 3.13
C TYR A 77 -11.32 6.38 3.44
N GLN A 78 -11.83 5.70 2.41
CA GLN A 78 -12.52 4.42 2.55
C GLN A 78 -12.19 3.52 1.36
N TYR A 79 -12.12 2.20 1.58
CA TYR A 79 -11.90 1.22 0.52
C TYR A 79 -12.95 1.31 -0.60
N GLN A 80 -12.49 1.23 -1.84
CA GLN A 80 -13.35 1.27 -3.01
C GLN A 80 -13.58 -0.14 -3.59
N HIS A 81 -14.83 -0.58 -3.58
CA HIS A 81 -15.23 -1.82 -4.25
C HIS A 81 -15.48 -1.55 -5.73
N VAL A 82 -14.41 -1.49 -6.53
CA VAL A 82 -14.52 -1.25 -7.99
C VAL A 82 -15.07 -2.48 -8.72
N SER A 83 -14.56 -3.68 -8.37
CA SER A 83 -15.01 -4.95 -8.93
C SER A 83 -14.71 -6.13 -8.00
N GLU A 84 -15.43 -7.24 -8.19
CA GLU A 84 -15.16 -8.50 -7.48
C GLU A 84 -13.78 -9.07 -7.84
N ASN A 85 -13.32 -8.86 -9.06
CA ASN A 85 -12.00 -9.31 -9.51
C ASN A 85 -10.86 -8.55 -8.80
N LEU A 86 -10.98 -7.23 -8.65
CA LEU A 86 -9.99 -6.45 -7.92
C LEU A 86 -9.97 -6.84 -6.44
N THR A 87 -11.15 -6.96 -5.84
CA THR A 87 -11.29 -7.34 -4.43
C THR A 87 -10.68 -8.72 -4.16
N SER A 88 -10.98 -9.71 -5.00
CA SER A 88 -10.39 -11.06 -4.88
C SER A 88 -8.88 -11.07 -5.11
N THR A 89 -8.36 -10.22 -6.00
CA THR A 89 -6.91 -10.05 -6.19
C THR A 89 -6.25 -9.48 -4.94
N VAL A 90 -6.82 -8.42 -4.35
CA VAL A 90 -6.30 -7.82 -3.10
C VAL A 90 -6.37 -8.82 -1.93
N THR A 91 -7.43 -9.62 -1.82
CA THR A 91 -7.51 -10.70 -0.82
C THR A 91 -6.38 -11.70 -1.01
N ARG A 92 -6.12 -12.16 -2.24
CA ARG A 92 -5.02 -13.09 -2.53
C ARG A 92 -3.66 -12.47 -2.24
N VAL A 93 -3.47 -11.18 -2.55
CA VAL A 93 -2.25 -10.45 -2.18
C VAL A 93 -2.06 -10.47 -0.66
N ALA A 94 -3.12 -10.25 0.12
CA ALA A 94 -3.05 -10.30 1.58
C ALA A 94 -2.60 -11.68 2.10
N ASP A 95 -3.16 -12.76 1.54
CA ASP A 95 -2.82 -14.13 1.92
C ASP A 95 -1.37 -14.48 1.57
N ILE A 96 -0.95 -14.15 0.35
CA ILE A 96 0.43 -14.40 -0.12
C ILE A 96 1.41 -13.53 0.67
N TYR A 97 1.08 -12.28 0.99
CA TYR A 97 1.96 -11.42 1.80
C TYR A 97 2.23 -11.97 3.20
N ARG A 98 1.21 -12.55 3.84
CA ARG A 98 1.37 -13.19 5.15
C ARG A 98 2.20 -14.47 5.11
N GLN A 99 2.19 -15.18 3.97
CA GLN A 99 2.94 -16.43 3.78
C GLN A 99 4.37 -16.18 3.26
N PHE A 100 4.56 -15.14 2.44
CA PHE A 100 5.76 -14.87 1.64
C PHE A 100 6.32 -13.46 1.88
N LEU A 101 6.42 -13.05 3.15
CA LEU A 101 6.85 -11.71 3.54
C LEU A 101 8.23 -11.34 2.97
N VAL A 102 9.21 -12.25 3.09
CA VAL A 102 10.59 -12.02 2.61
C VAL A 102 10.63 -11.89 1.08
N PRO A 103 10.08 -12.85 0.30
CA PRO A 103 9.98 -12.71 -1.15
C PRO A 103 9.28 -11.42 -1.61
N ILE A 104 8.14 -11.05 -1.00
CA ILE A 104 7.39 -9.84 -1.40
C ILE A 104 8.17 -8.56 -1.05
N THR A 105 8.81 -8.53 0.12
CA THR A 105 9.69 -7.42 0.50
C THR A 105 10.81 -7.24 -0.51
N HIS A 106 11.46 -8.32 -0.92
CA HIS A 106 12.48 -8.29 -1.96
C HIS A 106 11.91 -7.83 -3.32
N LEU A 107 10.73 -8.30 -3.72
CA LEU A 107 10.07 -7.90 -4.95
C LEU A 107 9.84 -6.38 -5.01
N ILE A 108 9.26 -5.81 -3.95
CA ILE A 108 8.98 -4.37 -3.86
C ILE A 108 10.28 -3.56 -3.86
N HIS A 109 11.31 -4.00 -3.13
CA HIS A 109 12.60 -3.30 -3.09
C HIS A 109 13.42 -3.42 -4.39
N SER A 110 13.18 -4.46 -5.19
CA SER A 110 13.87 -4.69 -6.47
C SER A 110 13.35 -3.77 -7.57
N LYS A 111 12.20 -3.12 -7.38
CA LYS A 111 11.72 -2.08 -8.30
C LYS A 111 12.76 -0.98 -8.43
N PRO A 112 13.15 -0.59 -9.64
CA PRO A 112 13.94 0.61 -9.84
C PRO A 112 13.13 1.80 -9.33
N LYS A 113 13.52 2.35 -8.17
CA LYS A 113 12.89 3.56 -7.62
C LYS A 113 12.91 4.63 -8.70
N SER A 114 11.75 5.19 -9.04
CA SER A 114 11.70 6.34 -9.95
C SER A 114 12.63 7.43 -9.41
N LYS A 115 13.36 8.13 -10.30
CA LYS A 115 14.38 9.12 -9.89
C LYS A 115 13.84 10.14 -8.86
N VAL A 116 12.55 10.46 -8.94
CA VAL A 116 11.83 11.37 -8.04
C VAL A 116 11.75 10.83 -6.60
N GLN A 117 11.55 9.52 -6.41
CA GLN A 117 11.47 8.90 -5.08
C GLN A 117 12.83 8.84 -4.37
N GLN A 118 13.92 8.64 -5.13
CA GLN A 118 15.28 8.60 -4.59
C GLN A 118 15.71 9.93 -3.97
N PHE A 119 15.29 11.06 -4.58
CA PHE A 119 15.56 12.39 -4.01
C PHE A 119 14.78 12.64 -2.72
N ALA A 120 13.55 12.15 -2.59
CA ALA A 120 12.73 12.36 -1.38
C ALA A 120 13.21 11.50 -0.19
N ASP A 121 13.65 10.27 -0.44
CA ASP A 121 14.13 9.37 0.62
C ASP A 121 15.49 9.81 1.20
N ALA A 122 16.33 10.50 0.41
CA ALA A 122 17.64 10.98 0.86
C ALA A 122 17.58 12.02 2.00
N PHE A 123 16.42 12.63 2.23
CA PHE A 123 16.21 13.61 3.31
C PHE A 123 15.55 13.02 4.56
N LYS A 124 15.15 11.75 4.55
CA LYS A 124 14.61 11.06 5.73
C LYS A 124 15.75 10.43 6.54
N ILE A 125 16.72 11.24 6.95
CA ILE A 125 17.66 10.84 8.00
C ILE A 125 16.89 10.86 9.32
N ARG A 126 16.74 9.67 9.91
CA ARG A 126 16.07 9.45 11.19
C ARG A 126 16.73 10.30 12.28
N LYS A 127 15.90 10.97 13.07
CA LYS A 127 16.30 11.58 14.33
C LYS A 127 16.24 10.46 15.37
N ASP A 128 17.37 10.19 16.03
CA ASP A 128 17.43 9.38 17.27
C ASP A 128 16.49 9.94 18.35
#